data_AF-A0A8D8BRE3-F1
#
_entry.id   AF-A0A8D8BRE3-F1
#
_cell.length_a   1.000
_cell.length_b   1.000
_cell.length_c   1.000
_cell.angle_alpha   90.00
_cell.angle_beta   90.00
_cell.angle_gamma   90.00
#
_symmetry.space_group_name_H-M   'P 1'
#
loop_
_entity.id
_entity.type
_entity.pdbx_description
1 polymer ?
#
loop_
_entity_poly.entity_id
_entity_poly.type
_entity_poly.pdbx_seq_one_letter_code
_entity_poly.pdbx_strand_id
1 'polypeptide(L)'
;LFENFTYKLLGFRARLDKALKPIHAFTSNIIKQRRELFHANVKNLDEFSEENIYFNTNQRYALLDTLLASEARNQINEKGIREEVNTFMFRGHDTTASAFTF
;
A
#
# COMPACT_ATOMS: atom_id res chain seq x y z
N LEU A 1 1.26 30.35 1.16
CA LEU A 1 2.64 30.38 0.60
C LEU A 1 3.74 30.35 1.68
N PHE A 2 3.52 30.91 2.87
CA PHE A 2 4.51 30.91 3.97
C PHE A 2 4.70 29.57 4.70
N GLU A 3 3.65 28.72 4.79
CA GLU A 3 3.66 27.42 5.51
C GLU A 3 4.83 26.50 5.12
N ASN A 4 5.11 26.34 3.82
CA ASN A 4 6.17 25.43 3.37
C ASN A 4 7.58 25.98 3.64
N PHE A 5 7.74 27.30 3.60
CA PHE A 5 9.03 27.94 3.86
C PHE A 5 9.35 27.89 5.35
N THR A 6 8.39 28.21 6.22
CA THR A 6 8.56 28.12 7.67
C THR A 6 8.85 26.69 8.11
N TYR A 7 8.12 25.69 7.60
CA TYR A 7 8.34 24.28 7.95
C TYR A 7 9.72 23.76 7.52
N LYS A 8 10.25 24.28 6.40
CA LYS A 8 11.61 23.97 5.93
C LYS A 8 12.67 24.70 6.75
N LEU A 9 12.45 25.99 7.07
CA LEU A 9 13.37 26.84 7.82
C LEU A 9 13.52 26.38 9.29
N LEU A 10 12.42 25.98 9.92
CA LEU A 10 12.40 25.43 11.29
C LEU A 10 12.95 24.00 11.39
N GLY A 11 13.34 23.38 10.27
CA GLY A 11 13.90 22.03 10.24
C GLY A 11 12.89 20.89 10.46
N PHE A 12 11.61 21.20 10.68
CA PHE A 12 10.55 20.19 10.89
C PHE A 12 10.42 19.25 9.69
N ARG A 13 10.56 19.76 8.47
CA ARG A 13 10.54 18.92 7.26
C ARG A 13 11.62 17.85 7.29
N ALA A 14 12.86 18.21 7.63
CA ALA A 14 13.97 17.26 7.66
C ALA A 14 13.78 16.19 8.76
N ARG A 15 13.21 16.58 9.90
CA ARG A 15 12.87 15.65 10.98
C ARG A 15 11.78 14.67 10.57
N LEU A 16 10.72 15.16 9.91
CA LEU A 16 9.64 14.35 9.38
C LEU A 16 10.13 13.38 8.31
N ASP A 17 10.90 13.86 7.33
CA ASP A 17 11.48 13.03 6.27
C ASP A 17 12.36 11.92 6.87
N LYS A 18 13.12 12.21 7.92
CA LYS A 18 13.93 11.19 8.63
C LYS A 18 13.06 10.13 9.30
N ALA A 19 11.91 10.50 9.87
CA ALA A 19 10.98 9.57 10.49
C ALA A 19 10.19 8.74 9.45
N LEU A 20 9.90 9.31 8.28
CA LEU A 20 9.18 8.63 7.20
C LEU A 20 10.04 7.63 6.43
N LYS A 21 11.37 7.84 6.35
CA LYS A 21 12.31 6.92 5.69
C LYS A 21 12.11 5.44 6.04
N PRO A 22 12.12 5.02 7.33
CA PRO A 22 11.93 3.61 7.68
C PRO A 22 10.54 3.09 7.29
N ILE A 23 9.49 3.92 7.39
CA ILE A 23 8.12 3.54 7.01
C ILE A 23 8.05 3.28 5.50
N HIS A 24 8.58 4.18 4.69
CA HIS A 24 8.61 3.99 3.23
C HIS A 24 9.49 2.82 2.81
N ALA A 25 10.61 2.59 3.51
CA ALA A 25 11.45 1.43 3.26
C ALA A 25 10.69 0.13 3.55
N PHE A 26 9.98 0.08 4.68
CA PHE A 26 9.16 -1.06 5.07
C PHE A 26 8.04 -1.36 4.05
N THR A 27 7.26 -0.36 3.65
CA THR A 27 6.19 -0.55 2.68
C THR A 27 6.71 -0.92 1.29
N SER A 28 7.84 -0.33 0.86
CA SER A 28 8.49 -0.70 -0.39
C SER A 28 8.97 -2.16 -0.39
N ASN A 29 9.50 -2.64 0.74
CA ASN A 29 9.92 -4.03 0.88
C ASN A 29 8.73 -5.00 0.82
N ILE A 30 7.61 -4.68 1.46
CA ILE A 30 6.38 -5.48 1.39
C ILE A 30 5.87 -5.57 -0.05
N ILE A 31 5.79 -4.43 -0.74
CA ILE A 31 5.34 -4.39 -2.14
C ILE A 31 6.24 -5.25 -3.01
N LYS A 32 7.56 -5.13 -2.87
CA LYS A 32 8.53 -5.93 -3.63
C LYS A 32 8.35 -7.42 -3.37
N GLN A 33 8.34 -7.84 -2.10
CA GLN A 33 8.20 -9.24 -1.74
C GLN A 33 6.88 -9.81 -2.25
N ARG A 34 5.78 -9.06 -2.14
CA ARG A 34 4.48 -9.54 -2.62
C ARG A 34 4.41 -9.61 -4.13
N ARG A 35 5.01 -8.66 -4.85
CA ARG A 35 5.11 -8.67 -6.31
C ARG A 35 5.84 -9.92 -6.81
N GLU A 36 6.96 -10.28 -6.18
CA GLU A 36 7.70 -11.51 -6.51
C GLU A 36 6.83 -12.77 -6.30
N LEU A 37 6.14 -12.87 -5.17
CA LEU A 37 5.23 -13.98 -4.88
C LEU A 37 4.03 -14.03 -5.83
N PHE A 38 3.50 -12.88 -6.22
CA PHE A 38 2.38 -12.76 -7.14
C PHE A 38 2.77 -13.29 -8.52
N HIS A 39 3.92 -12.86 -9.06
CA HIS A 39 4.40 -13.37 -10.35
C HIS A 39 4.76 -14.86 -10.34
N ALA A 40 5.17 -15.41 -9.20
CA ALA A 40 5.49 -16.83 -9.08
C ALA A 40 4.24 -17.73 -9.03
N ASN A 41 3.17 -17.27 -8.39
CA ASN A 41 1.99 -18.09 -8.09
C ASN A 41 0.81 -17.83 -9.04
N VAL A 42 0.64 -16.59 -9.52
CA VAL A 42 -0.50 -16.21 -10.36
C VAL A 42 -0.17 -16.47 -11.83
N LYS A 43 -0.79 -17.51 -12.38
CA LYS A 43 -0.65 -17.86 -13.80
C LYS A 43 -1.73 -17.22 -14.68
N ASN A 44 -2.88 -16.87 -14.11
CA ASN A 44 -4.01 -16.36 -14.85
C ASN A 44 -4.63 -15.14 -14.17
N LEU A 45 -4.58 -13.99 -14.84
CA LEU A 45 -5.11 -12.73 -14.30
C LEU A 45 -6.63 -12.67 -14.30
N ASP A 46 -7.31 -13.59 -15.00
CA ASP A 46 -8.77 -13.69 -15.02
C ASP A 46 -9.36 -14.10 -13.66
N GLU A 47 -8.54 -14.74 -12.82
CA GLU A 47 -8.88 -15.04 -11.43
C GLU A 47 -9.15 -13.76 -10.62
N PHE A 48 -8.53 -12.64 -10.99
CA PHE A 48 -8.72 -11.33 -10.36
C PHE A 48 -9.72 -10.45 -11.15
N SER A 49 -10.58 -11.04 -11.99
CA SER A 49 -11.68 -10.29 -12.62
C SER A 49 -12.68 -9.81 -11.55
N GLU A 50 -13.34 -8.68 -11.81
CA GLU A 50 -14.35 -8.14 -10.86
C GLU A 50 -15.42 -9.19 -10.56
N GLU A 51 -15.92 -9.90 -11.58
CA GLU A 51 -16.86 -11.00 -11.39
C GLU A 51 -16.30 -12.08 -10.45
N ASN A 52 -15.06 -12.55 -10.66
CA ASN A 52 -14.49 -13.56 -9.76
C ASN A 52 -14.24 -13.03 -8.34
N ILE A 53 -13.84 -11.77 -8.18
CA ILE A 53 -13.63 -11.17 -6.85
C ILE A 53 -14.93 -11.11 -6.05
N TYR A 54 -16.05 -10.79 -6.70
CA TYR A 54 -17.35 -10.64 -6.01
C TYR A 54 -18.14 -11.95 -5.89
N PHE A 55 -18.06 -12.84 -6.88
CA PHE A 55 -18.88 -14.07 -6.93
C PHE A 55 -18.16 -15.31 -6.38
N ASN A 56 -16.83 -15.34 -6.38
CA ASN A 56 -16.08 -16.49 -5.86
C ASN A 56 -15.86 -16.37 -4.34
N THR A 57 -16.86 -16.78 -3.57
CA THR A 57 -16.79 -16.77 -2.10
C THR A 57 -15.81 -17.79 -1.51
N ASN A 58 -15.36 -18.76 -2.30
CA ASN A 58 -14.38 -19.76 -1.89
C ASN A 58 -12.94 -19.23 -1.93
N GLN A 59 -12.73 -18.07 -2.54
CA GLN A 59 -11.40 -17.53 -2.80
C GLN A 59 -11.22 -16.16 -2.16
N ARG A 60 -10.26 -16.06 -1.24
CA ARG A 60 -9.95 -14.80 -0.54
C ARG A 60 -8.83 -14.07 -1.26
N TYR A 61 -9.16 -12.95 -1.88
CA TYR A 61 -8.17 -12.08 -2.50
C TYR A 61 -7.55 -11.15 -1.44
N ALA A 62 -6.22 -11.19 -1.32
CA ALA A 62 -5.52 -10.21 -0.49
C ALA A 62 -5.50 -8.86 -1.21
N LEU A 63 -5.68 -7.77 -0.46
CA LEU A 63 -5.71 -6.39 -0.97
C LEU A 63 -4.51 -6.06 -1.89
N LEU A 64 -3.31 -6.49 -1.53
CA LEU A 64 -2.14 -6.17 -2.33
C LEU A 64 -2.11 -6.96 -3.65
N ASP A 65 -2.66 -8.18 -3.67
CA ASP A 65 -2.73 -8.98 -4.90
C ASP A 65 -3.74 -8.39 -5.89
N THR A 66 -4.86 -7.82 -5.39
CA THR A 66 -5.82 -7.13 -6.25
C THR A 66 -5.20 -5.86 -6.87
N LEU A 67 -4.43 -5.10 -6.09
CA LEU A 67 -3.70 -3.93 -6.61
C LEU A 67 -2.65 -4.31 -7.67
N LEU A 68 -1.93 -5.41 -7.47
CA LEU A 68 -0.94 -5.92 -8.44
C LEU A 68 -1.61 -6.44 -9.72
N ALA A 69 -2.79 -7.07 -9.61
CA ALA A 69 -3.57 -7.46 -10.79
C ALA A 69 -4.07 -6.24 -11.58
N SER A 70 -4.50 -5.17 -10.89
CA SER A 70 -4.87 -3.89 -11.51
C SER A 70 -3.68 -3.19 -12.17
N GLU A 71 -2.47 -3.30 -11.60
CA GLU A 71 -1.23 -2.81 -12.21
C GLU A 71 -0.95 -3.52 -13.53
N ALA A 72 -1.10 -4.85 -13.57
CA ALA A 72 -0.94 -5.64 -14.79
C ALA A 72 -1.95 -5.26 -15.89
N ARG A 73 -3.11 -4.70 -15.50
CA ARG A 73 -4.13 -4.16 -16.41
C ARG A 73 -3.93 -2.67 -16.75
N ASN A 74 -2.82 -2.06 -16.32
CA ASN A 74 -2.53 -0.63 -16.48
C ASN A 74 -3.58 0.31 -15.86
N GLN A 75 -4.32 -0.14 -14.84
CA GLN A 75 -5.34 0.68 -14.15
C GLN A 75 -4.73 1.52 -13.02
N ILE A 76 -3.60 1.09 -12.47
CA ILE A 76 -2.88 1.77 -11.41
C ILE A 76 -1.37 1.70 -11.67
N ASN A 77 -0.65 2.74 -11.30
CA ASN A 77 0.81 2.79 -11.40
C ASN A 77 1.46 2.44 -10.05
N GLU A 78 2.74 2.06 -10.07
CA GLU A 78 3.52 1.74 -8.86
C GLU A 78 3.42 2.81 -7.76
N LYS A 79 3.40 4.09 -8.14
CA LYS A 79 3.21 5.20 -7.18
C LYS A 79 1.85 5.11 -6.47
N GLY A 80 0.79 4.82 -7.20
CA GLY A 80 -0.57 4.67 -6.64
C GLY A 80 -0.64 3.48 -5.69
N ILE A 81 -0.05 2.33 -6.06
CA ILE A 81 0.04 1.16 -5.17
C ILE A 81 0.75 1.53 -3.87
N ARG A 82 1.88 2.24 -3.96
CA ARG A 82 2.62 2.68 -2.77
C ARG A 82 1.81 3.62 -1.89
N GLU A 83 1.04 4.54 -2.47
CA GLU A 83 0.17 5.46 -1.72
C GLU A 83 -0.96 4.71 -1.00
N GLU A 84 -1.59 3.76 -1.69
CA GLU A 84 -2.68 2.96 -1.12
C GLU A 84 -2.16 2.06 0.00
N VAL A 85 -1.05 1.36 -0.23
CA VAL A 85 -0.40 0.49 0.78
C VAL A 85 0.04 1.31 2.00
N ASN A 86 0.66 2.48 1.81
CA ASN A 86 1.02 3.35 2.94
C ASN A 86 -0.21 3.73 3.77
N THR A 87 -1.31 4.10 3.10
CA THR A 87 -2.56 4.48 3.75
C THR A 87 -3.16 3.33 4.56
N PHE A 88 -3.25 2.15 3.96
CA PHE A 88 -3.79 0.96 4.63
C PHE A 88 -2.95 0.53 5.83
N MET A 89 -1.62 0.49 5.69
CA MET A 89 -0.74 0.08 6.78
C MET A 89 -0.80 1.05 7.97
N PHE A 90 -0.95 2.35 7.71
CA PHE A 90 -1.10 3.35 8.78
C PHE A 90 -2.49 3.29 9.43
N ARG A 91 -3.55 3.38 8.63
CA ARG A 91 -4.92 3.42 9.16
C ARG A 91 -5.30 2.11 9.84
N GLY A 92 -4.99 0.98 9.24
CA GLY A 92 -5.37 -0.33 9.76
C GLY A 92 -4.72 -0.65 11.09
N HIS A 93 -3.43 -0.36 11.25
CA HIS A 93 -2.69 -0.65 12.47
C HIS A 93 -3.08 0.29 13.62
N ASP A 94 -3.03 1.61 13.39
CA ASP A 94 -3.17 2.57 14.49
C ASP A 94 -4.61 2.65 15.03
N THR A 95 -5.61 2.51 14.15
CA THR A 95 -7.01 2.54 14.57
C THR A 95 -7.41 1.28 15.32
N THR A 96 -6.96 0.10 14.88
CA THR A 96 -7.25 -1.17 15.58
C THR A 96 -6.50 -1.28 16.89
N ALA A 97 -5.24 -0.84 16.95
CA ALA A 97 -4.48 -0.79 18.20
C ALA A 97 -5.18 0.10 19.23
N SER A 98 -5.61 1.30 18.82
CA SER A 98 -6.36 2.21 19.69
C SER A 98 -7.67 1.58 20.17
N ALA A 99 -8.44 0.97 19.26
CA ALA A 99 -9.69 0.30 19.59
C ALA A 99 -9.51 -0.90 20.53
N PHE A 100 -8.37 -1.57 20.50
CA PHE A 100 -8.09 -2.69 21.40
C PHE A 100 -7.68 -2.23 22.81
N THR A 101 -7.08 -1.05 22.92
CA THR A 101 -6.61 -0.50 24.21
C THR A 101 -7.69 0.20 25.04
N PHE A 102 -8.82 0.56 24.45
CA PHE A 102 -9.96 1.21 25.12
C PHE A 102 -11.12 0.23 25.35
#